data_AF-A0A9D2SUZ2-F1
#
_entry.id   AF-A0A9D2SUZ2-F1
#
_cell.length_a   1.000
_cell.length_b   1.000
_cell.length_c   1.000
_cell.angle_alpha   90.00
_cell.angle_beta   90.00
_cell.angle_gamma   90.00
#
_symmetry.space_group_name_H-M   'P 1'
#
loop_
_entity.id
_entity.type
_entity.pdbx_description
1 polymer ?
#
loop_
_entity_poly.entity_id
_entity_poly.type
_entity_poly.pdbx_seq_one_letter_code
_entity_poly.pdbx_strand_id
1 'polypeptide(L)'
;MEAALPLSRKKDQVLGTNKEFLVGTWIQRAIDLSEAYDEDDFSKDMLERNARALITTWGSYEMSSLIFSHDGVNYSGGTLQDYANRQYAGLTKDYYYPRWEKWISSLRETFDEEDYEDYTFDEGFELGWNWSLDHNAYTTEASGDVKELAKKIFAEYGLNDDFRIHIDITDENGMKLSEQEIFAHRDIPADIVLDLDENKKITGIEAGDVRYSMDGNILHVEEIEKDAVITVIVAAAIADRSELNEAITAAKALHGKDHTADSWTAMQKALAAAEQVAADDSATQEQIDDAADALNTAIGALQAKASDAAMAALQNIVGKATALQEDSLAEHIANAQTLLDDPDNASVNAVISVMLDLSEAMAELNESTSTDALRQDLKATIDFINENILTNIDNVRPGKVQALKDAITAAQKLLANEDAASDQLKAANKVMTKAAQELWEIVTKAELEALIEAANGYLDGDYTAESLEALQTAIEAAQTVAINDDATTSEVTDAITSLANAIASLEEITLDTSALEHEIELVTEMIANLDDYVPSTVEGLADKLAASQAALEATSQDAIDEATKTLREARLNARTKADISAL
;
A
#
# COMPACT_ATOMS: atom_id res chain seq x y z
N MET A 1 42.38 -10.19 22.65
CA MET A 1 41.68 -11.06 23.63
C MET A 1 41.35 -10.31 24.93
N GLU A 2 42.27 -9.55 25.52
CA GLU A 2 42.01 -8.82 26.80
C GLU A 2 40.89 -7.78 26.73
N ALA A 3 40.62 -7.22 25.55
CA ALA A 3 39.52 -6.28 25.32
C ALA A 3 38.12 -6.93 25.26
N ALA A 4 38.01 -8.26 25.10
CA ALA A 4 36.72 -8.94 24.88
C ALA A 4 35.78 -8.89 26.10
N LEU A 5 36.32 -9.07 27.33
CA LEU A 5 35.54 -9.01 28.56
C LEU A 5 35.07 -7.57 28.88
N PRO A 6 35.93 -6.53 28.80
CA PRO A 6 35.49 -5.14 28.87
C PRO A 6 34.42 -4.79 27.84
N LEU A 7 34.60 -5.23 26.58
CA LEU A 7 33.63 -4.97 25.50
C LEU A 7 32.28 -5.64 25.76
N SER A 8 32.25 -6.87 26.29
CA SER A 8 31.03 -7.57 26.68
C SER A 8 30.24 -6.80 27.77
N ARG A 9 30.94 -6.21 28.74
CA ARG A 9 30.30 -5.34 29.76
C ARG A 9 29.76 -4.04 29.17
N LYS A 10 30.48 -3.44 28.21
CA LYS A 10 29.99 -2.27 27.48
C LYS A 10 28.76 -2.58 26.65
N LYS A 11 28.73 -3.76 26.00
CA LYS A 11 27.56 -4.27 25.28
C LYS A 11 26.35 -4.37 26.21
N ASP A 12 26.48 -4.97 27.40
CA ASP A 12 25.39 -5.03 28.38
C ASP A 12 24.86 -3.62 28.77
N GLN A 13 25.75 -2.64 28.92
CA GLN A 13 25.36 -1.24 29.19
C GLN A 13 24.60 -0.60 28.03
N VAL A 14 25.02 -0.81 26.78
CA VAL A 14 24.31 -0.29 25.59
C VAL A 14 22.94 -0.94 25.46
N LEU A 15 22.84 -2.25 25.66
CA LEU A 15 21.56 -2.95 25.64
C LEU A 15 20.63 -2.44 26.75
N GLY A 16 21.18 -2.02 27.89
CA GLY A 16 20.44 -1.45 29.02
C GLY A 16 19.74 -0.11 28.75
N THR A 17 20.07 0.57 27.65
CA THR A 17 19.44 1.86 27.30
C THR A 17 18.12 1.72 26.54
N ASN A 18 17.72 0.51 26.16
CA ASN A 18 16.47 0.25 25.45
C ASN A 18 15.65 -0.85 26.14
N LYS A 19 14.38 -0.55 26.44
CA LYS A 19 13.47 -1.45 27.16
C LYS A 19 13.24 -2.79 26.44
N GLU A 20 13.25 -2.79 25.12
CA GLU A 20 13.06 -4.00 24.30
C GLU A 20 14.28 -4.94 24.34
N PHE A 21 15.43 -4.45 24.80
CA PHE A 21 16.65 -5.24 24.97
C PHE A 21 16.93 -5.62 26.42
N LEU A 22 15.95 -5.53 27.32
CA LEU A 22 16.08 -5.98 28.70
C LEU A 22 15.55 -7.41 28.85
N VAL A 23 16.35 -8.32 29.40
CA VAL A 23 15.87 -9.69 29.68
C VAL A 23 14.74 -9.67 30.74
N GLY A 24 14.74 -8.67 31.63
CA GLY A 24 13.67 -8.47 32.60
C GLY A 24 12.32 -8.18 31.94
N THR A 25 12.28 -7.42 30.84
CA THR A 25 11.03 -7.19 30.08
C THR A 25 10.48 -8.49 29.51
N TRP A 26 11.34 -9.38 29.01
CA TRP A 26 10.94 -10.70 28.49
C TRP A 26 10.41 -11.63 29.59
N ILE A 27 11.15 -11.75 30.69
CA ILE A 27 10.78 -12.60 31.83
C ILE A 27 9.50 -12.07 32.50
N GLN A 28 9.37 -10.76 32.69
CA GLN A 28 8.20 -10.16 33.31
C GLN A 28 6.93 -10.41 32.51
N ARG A 29 6.99 -10.43 31.16
CA ARG A 29 5.82 -10.80 30.34
C ARG A 29 5.32 -12.21 30.64
N ALA A 30 6.20 -13.17 30.94
CA ALA A 30 5.81 -14.53 31.31
C ALA A 30 5.20 -14.57 32.73
N ILE A 31 5.74 -13.79 33.66
CA ILE A 31 5.21 -13.63 35.02
C ILE A 31 3.83 -12.98 34.97
N ASP A 32 3.68 -11.84 34.29
CA ASP A 32 2.42 -11.10 34.13
C ASP A 32 1.34 -11.98 33.49
N LEU A 33 1.72 -12.81 32.50
CA LEU A 33 0.81 -13.77 31.88
C LEU A 33 0.30 -14.79 32.90
N SER A 34 1.20 -15.35 33.71
CA SER A 34 0.83 -16.32 34.75
C SER A 34 -0.05 -15.71 35.85
N GLU A 35 0.16 -14.44 36.19
CA GLU A 35 -0.68 -13.69 37.15
C GLU A 35 -2.06 -13.37 36.57
N ALA A 36 -2.14 -12.98 35.29
CA ALA A 36 -3.40 -12.63 34.62
C ALA A 36 -4.37 -13.81 34.54
N TYR A 37 -3.87 -15.05 34.50
CA TYR A 37 -4.67 -16.27 34.48
C TYR A 37 -4.90 -16.89 35.86
N ASP A 38 -4.43 -16.26 36.95
CA ASP A 38 -4.52 -16.76 38.33
C ASP A 38 -3.95 -18.19 38.47
N GLU A 39 -2.81 -18.44 37.81
CA GLU A 39 -2.16 -19.75 37.80
C GLU A 39 -1.59 -20.12 39.18
N ASP A 40 -1.48 -21.42 39.45
CA ASP A 40 -0.84 -21.91 40.66
C ASP A 40 0.70 -21.69 40.64
N ASP A 41 1.33 -21.79 41.81
CA ASP A 41 2.77 -21.53 41.95
C ASP A 41 3.63 -22.43 41.04
N PHE A 42 3.20 -23.66 40.76
CA PHE A 42 3.91 -24.56 39.86
C PHE A 42 3.83 -24.07 38.41
N SER A 43 2.66 -23.66 37.94
CA SER A 43 2.46 -23.08 36.61
C SER A 43 3.23 -21.76 36.43
N LYS A 44 3.29 -20.92 37.47
CA LYS A 44 4.08 -19.67 37.47
C LYS A 44 5.58 -19.94 37.30
N ASP A 45 6.13 -20.85 38.11
CA ASP A 45 7.53 -21.26 38.01
C ASP A 45 7.84 -21.90 36.64
N MET A 46 6.92 -22.68 36.10
CA MET A 46 7.05 -23.29 34.77
C MET A 46 7.09 -22.25 33.64
N LEU A 47 6.24 -21.22 33.69
CA LEU A 47 6.20 -20.16 32.67
C LEU A 47 7.46 -19.30 32.70
N GLU A 48 7.95 -18.92 33.88
CA GLU A 48 9.23 -18.22 34.01
C GLU A 48 10.39 -19.10 33.48
N ARG A 49 10.45 -20.37 33.89
CA ARG A 49 11.50 -21.31 33.43
C ARG A 49 11.45 -21.51 31.91
N ASN A 50 10.25 -21.59 31.32
CA ASN A 50 10.10 -21.68 29.87
C ASN A 50 10.65 -20.43 29.16
N ALA A 51 10.35 -19.24 29.69
CA ALA A 51 10.86 -17.99 29.13
C ALA A 51 12.40 -17.94 29.19
N ARG A 52 13.02 -18.44 30.26
CA ARG A 52 14.47 -18.49 30.42
C ARG A 52 15.16 -19.56 29.57
N ALA A 53 14.63 -20.79 29.59
CA ALA A 53 15.19 -21.91 28.83
C ALA A 53 15.13 -21.64 27.33
N LEU A 54 14.03 -21.09 26.81
CA LEU A 54 13.85 -20.86 25.38
C LEU A 54 14.99 -20.05 24.75
N ILE A 55 15.50 -19.03 25.44
CA ILE A 55 16.56 -18.12 24.95
C ILE A 55 17.99 -18.55 25.35
N THR A 56 18.13 -19.71 26.01
CA THR A 56 19.42 -20.28 26.41
C THR A 56 19.55 -21.73 25.95
N THR A 57 19.14 -22.72 26.73
CA THR A 57 19.26 -24.16 26.40
C THR A 57 18.19 -24.65 25.43
N TRP A 58 17.22 -23.81 25.11
CA TRP A 58 15.99 -24.07 24.36
C TRP A 58 15.03 -25.06 25.05
N GLY A 59 15.53 -26.18 25.55
CA GLY A 59 14.78 -27.20 26.28
C GLY A 59 15.65 -27.99 27.26
N SER A 60 15.23 -29.24 27.54
CA SER A 60 15.98 -30.17 28.39
C SER A 60 17.31 -30.59 27.76
N TYR A 61 18.16 -31.30 28.51
CA TYR A 61 19.44 -31.80 28.02
C TYR A 61 19.30 -32.59 26.70
N GLU A 62 18.31 -33.49 26.63
CA GLU A 62 18.04 -34.27 25.41
C GLU A 62 17.66 -33.34 24.25
N MET A 63 16.72 -32.41 24.44
CA MET A 63 16.32 -31.46 23.39
C MET A 63 17.46 -30.55 22.95
N SER A 64 18.25 -30.05 23.90
CA SER A 64 19.40 -29.20 23.65
C SER A 64 20.51 -29.94 22.88
N SER A 65 20.65 -31.24 23.09
CA SER A 65 21.67 -32.10 22.45
C SER A 65 21.19 -32.76 21.14
N LEU A 66 19.93 -32.59 20.74
CA LEU A 66 19.38 -33.22 19.52
C LEU A 66 20.09 -32.71 18.26
N ILE A 67 20.77 -33.63 17.59
CA ILE A 67 21.15 -33.52 16.16
C ILE A 67 19.90 -33.91 15.35
N PHE A 68 19.30 -32.98 14.62
CA PHE A 68 18.22 -33.31 13.70
C PHE A 68 18.76 -34.11 12.49
N SER A 69 18.16 -35.26 12.17
CA SER A 69 18.29 -35.92 10.87
C SER A 69 16.91 -35.97 10.22
N HIS A 70 16.78 -35.50 8.97
CA HIS A 70 15.51 -35.55 8.24
C HIS A 70 15.40 -36.77 7.32
N ASP A 71 16.43 -37.62 7.26
CA ASP A 71 16.62 -38.55 6.15
C ASP A 71 17.62 -39.69 6.46
N GLY A 72 17.93 -39.90 7.75
CA GLY A 72 18.83 -40.98 8.18
C GLY A 72 20.31 -40.74 7.87
N VAL A 73 20.67 -39.51 7.49
CA VAL A 73 22.06 -39.05 7.40
C VAL A 73 22.39 -38.27 8.68
N ASN A 74 23.39 -38.74 9.44
CA ASN A 74 23.93 -37.98 10.58
C ASN A 74 24.63 -36.72 10.04
N TYR A 75 23.98 -35.56 10.14
CA TYR A 75 24.68 -34.29 10.03
C TYR A 75 25.47 -34.09 11.31
N SER A 76 26.80 -34.04 11.21
CA SER A 76 27.63 -33.54 12.30
C SER A 76 27.45 -32.01 12.35
N GLY A 77 26.47 -31.51 13.10
CA GLY A 77 26.40 -30.07 13.37
C GLY A 77 25.02 -29.54 13.72
N GLY A 78 24.71 -29.44 15.01
CA GLY A 78 23.64 -28.60 15.50
C GLY A 78 23.16 -29.05 16.88
N THR A 79 23.39 -28.21 17.88
CA THR A 79 22.72 -28.29 19.18
C THR A 79 21.63 -27.20 19.19
N LEU A 80 20.56 -27.37 19.96
CA LEU A 80 19.58 -26.28 20.18
C LEU A 80 20.03 -25.30 21.26
N GLN A 81 21.16 -25.57 21.91
CA GLN A 81 21.80 -24.63 22.79
C GLN A 81 22.09 -23.32 22.03
N ASP A 82 21.64 -22.21 22.61
CA ASP A 82 21.74 -20.86 22.06
C ASP A 82 20.99 -20.65 20.72
N TYR A 83 20.10 -21.55 20.29
CA TYR A 83 19.37 -21.41 19.02
C TYR A 83 18.57 -20.10 18.95
N ALA A 84 17.85 -19.76 20.03
CA ALA A 84 17.09 -18.52 20.14
C ALA A 84 17.81 -17.48 21.00
N ASN A 85 19.15 -17.43 20.93
CA ASN A 85 19.97 -16.46 21.65
C ASN A 85 19.48 -15.01 21.42
N ARG A 86 19.66 -14.16 22.44
CA ARG A 86 19.25 -12.75 22.40
C ARG A 86 20.37 -11.87 22.89
N GLN A 87 20.54 -10.72 22.26
CA GLN A 87 21.42 -9.68 22.79
C GLN A 87 20.63 -8.83 23.78
N TYR A 88 20.40 -9.37 24.99
CA TYR A 88 19.70 -8.65 26.06
C TYR A 88 20.63 -8.25 27.20
N ALA A 89 20.39 -7.07 27.77
CA ALA A 89 20.97 -6.65 29.04
C ALA A 89 20.49 -7.58 30.17
N GLY A 90 21.38 -7.91 31.09
CA GLY A 90 21.15 -8.93 32.12
C GLY A 90 21.49 -10.34 31.63
N LEU A 91 20.96 -10.77 30.49
CA LEU A 91 21.36 -12.06 29.88
C LEU A 91 22.82 -12.03 29.43
N THR A 92 23.26 -10.92 28.83
CA THR A 92 24.66 -10.71 28.46
C THR A 92 25.58 -10.75 29.68
N LYS A 93 25.18 -10.08 30.76
CA LYS A 93 25.94 -10.04 32.02
C LYS A 93 25.99 -11.38 32.76
N ASP A 94 24.87 -12.11 32.85
CA ASP A 94 24.73 -13.24 33.77
C ASP A 94 24.79 -14.62 33.07
N TYR A 95 24.74 -14.67 31.73
CA TYR A 95 24.85 -15.92 30.96
C TYR A 95 26.02 -15.91 29.96
N TYR A 96 26.09 -14.92 29.06
CA TYR A 96 27.16 -14.90 28.04
C TYR A 96 28.52 -14.49 28.61
N TYR A 97 28.58 -13.45 29.45
CA TYR A 97 29.82 -12.96 30.02
C TYR A 97 30.57 -14.03 30.83
N PRO A 98 29.94 -14.80 31.75
CA PRO A 98 30.65 -15.83 32.53
C PRO A 98 31.20 -16.96 31.67
N ARG A 99 30.54 -17.30 30.56
CA ARG A 99 31.04 -18.30 29.59
C ARG A 99 32.33 -17.82 28.92
N TRP A 100 32.32 -16.58 28.42
CA TRP A 100 33.52 -15.95 27.85
C TRP A 100 34.63 -15.79 28.88
N GLU A 101 34.31 -15.43 30.12
CA GLU A 101 35.29 -15.28 31.19
C GLU A 101 35.95 -16.61 31.56
N LYS A 102 35.17 -17.69 31.68
CA LYS A 102 35.68 -19.03 31.91
C LYS A 102 36.59 -19.49 30.76
N TRP A 103 36.14 -19.32 29.52
CA TRP A 103 36.92 -19.70 28.33
C TRP A 103 38.24 -18.93 28.24
N ILE A 104 38.22 -17.59 28.39
CA ILE A 104 39.42 -16.75 28.37
C ILE A 104 40.36 -17.11 29.53
N SER A 105 39.82 -17.46 30.71
CA SER A 105 40.62 -17.87 31.86
C SER A 105 41.30 -19.22 31.62
N SER A 106 40.58 -20.21 31.08
CA SER A 106 41.15 -21.51 30.69
C SER A 106 42.27 -21.33 29.66
N LEU A 107 42.05 -20.50 28.64
CA LEU A 107 43.08 -20.16 27.64
C LEU A 107 44.31 -19.51 28.26
N ARG A 108 44.15 -18.65 29.27
CA ARG A 108 45.28 -18.03 29.98
C ARG A 108 46.09 -19.03 30.78
N GLU A 109 45.42 -20.02 31.38
CA GLU A 109 46.06 -21.03 32.21
C GLU A 109 46.79 -22.09 31.38
N THR A 110 46.28 -22.41 30.18
CA THR A 110 46.79 -23.47 29.29
C THR A 110 47.61 -22.95 28.10
N PHE A 111 47.84 -21.62 28.00
CA PHE A 111 48.40 -20.96 26.81
C PHE A 111 49.77 -21.51 26.33
N ASP A 112 50.59 -22.02 27.26
CA ASP A 112 51.92 -22.56 26.98
C ASP A 112 51.97 -24.11 26.99
N GLU A 113 50.84 -24.79 27.19
CA GLU A 113 50.71 -26.26 27.23
C GLU A 113 50.08 -26.79 25.92
N GLU A 114 50.48 -27.99 25.46
CA GLU A 114 49.95 -28.59 24.21
C GLU A 114 48.50 -29.10 24.32
N ASP A 115 47.94 -29.15 25.54
CA ASP A 115 46.61 -29.71 25.83
C ASP A 115 45.60 -28.60 26.18
N TYR A 116 45.21 -27.81 25.17
CA TYR A 116 44.05 -26.91 25.29
C TYR A 116 42.74 -27.72 25.25
N GLU A 117 41.89 -27.56 26.26
CA GLU A 117 40.52 -28.08 26.28
C GLU A 117 39.51 -26.94 26.09
N ASP A 118 38.70 -27.04 25.02
CA ASP A 118 37.60 -26.12 24.75
C ASP A 118 36.42 -26.39 25.69
N TYR A 119 35.56 -25.41 25.84
CA TYR A 119 34.35 -25.49 26.64
C TYR A 119 33.42 -26.59 26.12
N THR A 120 33.10 -27.58 26.96
CA THR A 120 32.28 -28.72 26.54
C THR A 120 30.80 -28.35 26.41
N PHE A 121 30.05 -29.11 25.61
CA PHE A 121 28.60 -28.98 25.54
C PHE A 121 27.96 -29.11 26.93
N ASP A 122 28.41 -30.08 27.73
CA ASP A 122 27.86 -30.35 29.06
C ASP A 122 28.03 -29.15 30.00
N GLU A 123 29.23 -28.56 30.02
CA GLU A 123 29.47 -27.35 30.81
C GLU A 123 28.60 -26.18 30.32
N GLY A 124 28.37 -26.09 29.00
CA GLY A 124 27.49 -25.11 28.37
C GLY A 124 26.04 -25.24 28.77
N PHE A 125 25.54 -26.46 28.68
CA PHE A 125 24.20 -26.79 29.09
C PHE A 125 24.02 -26.53 30.59
N GLU A 126 24.96 -26.94 31.44
CA GLU A 126 24.88 -26.72 32.88
C GLU A 126 24.78 -25.24 33.24
N LEU A 127 25.58 -24.36 32.62
CA LEU A 127 25.47 -22.92 32.88
C LEU A 127 24.11 -22.35 32.43
N GLY A 128 23.63 -22.71 31.24
CA GLY A 128 22.33 -22.23 30.74
C GLY A 128 21.14 -22.78 31.52
N TRP A 129 21.23 -24.04 31.92
CA TRP A 129 20.20 -24.70 32.69
C TRP A 129 20.13 -24.17 34.12
N ASN A 130 21.28 -23.94 34.77
CA ASN A 130 21.33 -23.30 36.08
C ASN A 130 20.77 -21.88 36.04
N TRP A 131 21.09 -21.10 35.00
CA TRP A 131 20.51 -19.77 34.80
C TRP A 131 18.98 -19.82 34.58
N SER A 132 18.49 -20.87 33.91
CA SER A 132 17.06 -21.07 33.67
C SER A 132 16.28 -21.52 34.89
N LEU A 133 16.94 -22.21 35.83
CA LEU A 133 16.38 -22.63 37.12
C LEU A 133 16.44 -21.53 38.18
N ASP A 134 17.15 -20.43 37.93
CA ASP A 134 17.28 -19.32 38.87
C ASP A 134 16.13 -18.32 38.72
N HIS A 135 15.89 -17.52 39.77
CA HIS A 135 14.86 -16.49 39.86
C HIS A 135 15.46 -15.09 40.07
N ASN A 136 16.67 -14.84 39.56
CA ASN A 136 17.29 -13.52 39.63
C ASN A 136 16.38 -12.46 39.01
N ALA A 137 16.17 -11.38 39.75
CA ALA A 137 15.40 -10.23 39.30
C ALA A 137 16.21 -9.38 38.31
N TYR A 138 15.58 -9.03 37.19
CA TYR A 138 16.15 -8.13 36.18
C TYR A 138 15.26 -6.89 36.03
N THR A 139 15.87 -5.74 35.79
CA THR A 139 15.12 -4.49 35.56
C THR A 139 14.26 -4.59 34.29
N THR A 140 13.07 -4.02 34.35
CA THR A 140 12.17 -3.76 33.21
C THR A 140 12.25 -2.31 32.74
N GLU A 141 13.05 -1.49 33.41
CA GLU A 141 13.25 -0.07 33.12
C GLU A 141 14.62 0.17 32.49
N ALA A 142 14.62 0.88 31.36
CA ALA A 142 15.83 1.24 30.64
C ALA A 142 16.54 2.43 31.30
N SER A 143 17.86 2.48 31.20
CA SER A 143 18.66 3.57 31.77
C SER A 143 19.94 3.82 30.99
N GLY A 144 20.39 5.08 30.99
CA GLY A 144 21.60 5.52 30.29
C GLY A 144 21.31 6.27 29.00
N ASP A 145 22.35 6.90 28.44
CA ASP A 145 22.30 7.62 27.16
C ASP A 145 23.10 6.82 26.13
N VAL A 146 22.38 6.27 25.14
CA VAL A 146 22.96 5.43 24.08
C VAL A 146 23.95 6.21 23.22
N LYS A 147 23.70 7.50 22.96
CA LYS A 147 24.56 8.34 22.13
C LYS A 147 25.87 8.65 22.84
N GLU A 148 25.82 8.95 24.14
CA GLU A 148 27.04 9.11 24.93
C GLU A 148 27.85 7.82 25.06
N LEU A 149 27.17 6.68 25.28
CA LEU A 149 27.83 5.37 25.39
C LEU A 149 28.49 4.97 24.07
N ALA A 150 27.78 5.12 22.94
CA ALA A 150 28.29 4.84 21.62
C ALA A 150 29.55 5.66 21.33
N LYS A 151 29.54 6.98 21.61
CA LYS A 151 30.72 7.84 21.46
C LYS A 151 31.92 7.37 22.27
N LYS A 152 31.70 7.00 23.54
CA LYS A 152 32.77 6.51 24.43
C LYS A 152 33.33 5.17 23.97
N ILE A 153 32.45 4.23 23.60
CA ILE A 153 32.84 2.90 23.13
C ILE A 153 33.58 3.00 21.80
N PHE A 154 33.08 3.80 20.86
CA PHE A 154 33.74 4.02 19.59
C PHE A 154 35.13 4.66 19.76
N ALA A 155 35.27 5.63 20.66
CA ALA A 155 36.58 6.22 20.95
C ALA A 155 37.60 5.24 21.58
N GLU A 156 37.13 4.20 22.28
CA GLU A 156 37.98 3.26 23.03
C GLU A 156 38.17 1.92 22.29
N TYR A 157 37.20 1.50 21.48
CA TYR A 157 37.12 0.20 20.81
C TYR A 157 36.78 0.29 19.31
N GLY A 158 36.60 1.49 18.75
CA GLY A 158 36.41 1.70 17.31
C GLY A 158 37.63 1.20 16.54
N LEU A 159 37.40 0.72 15.32
CA LEU A 159 38.50 0.23 14.49
C LEU A 159 39.27 1.45 13.95
N ASN A 160 40.60 1.33 13.82
CA ASN A 160 41.44 2.45 13.34
C ASN A 160 41.16 2.84 11.87
N ASP A 161 40.29 2.08 11.20
CA ASP A 161 39.91 2.25 9.81
C ASP A 161 38.46 2.76 9.67
N ASP A 162 37.84 3.24 10.77
CA ASP A 162 36.56 3.94 10.74
C ASP A 162 36.75 5.47 10.55
N PHE A 163 36.13 6.03 9.51
CA PHE A 163 36.19 7.45 9.16
C PHE A 163 34.85 8.15 9.32
N ARG A 164 34.88 9.43 9.67
CA ARG A 164 33.67 10.26 9.74
C ARG A 164 33.32 10.81 8.37
N ILE A 165 32.05 10.70 8.01
CA ILE A 165 31.49 11.38 6.85
C ILE A 165 30.47 12.40 7.36
N HIS A 166 30.72 13.66 7.03
CA HIS A 166 29.78 14.75 7.26
C HIS A 166 29.01 15.00 5.96
N ILE A 167 27.69 14.88 5.98
CA ILE A 167 26.84 15.04 4.80
C ILE A 167 26.08 16.34 4.94
N ASP A 168 26.32 17.27 4.03
CA ASP A 168 25.60 18.55 3.93
C ASP A 168 24.56 18.45 2.82
N ILE A 169 23.28 18.61 3.15
CA ILE A 169 22.21 18.69 2.15
C ILE A 169 21.95 20.17 1.85
N THR A 170 22.08 20.58 0.59
CA THR A 170 21.94 21.97 0.16
C THR A 170 20.95 22.13 -0.99
N ASP A 171 20.38 23.32 -1.14
CA ASP A 171 19.70 23.69 -2.38
C ASP A 171 20.70 23.97 -3.52
N GLU A 172 20.19 24.22 -4.72
CA GLU A 172 20.98 24.55 -5.91
C GLU A 172 21.80 25.85 -5.79
N ASN A 173 21.49 26.71 -4.81
CA ASN A 173 22.21 27.95 -4.54
C ASN A 173 23.28 27.79 -3.44
N GLY A 174 23.44 26.57 -2.90
CA GLY A 174 24.36 26.26 -1.80
C GLY A 174 23.84 26.66 -0.42
N MET A 175 22.53 26.93 -0.27
CA MET A 175 21.91 27.10 1.05
C MET A 175 21.78 25.73 1.72
N LYS A 176 22.42 25.57 2.88
CA LYS A 176 22.33 24.36 3.69
C LYS A 176 20.93 24.18 4.29
N LEU A 177 20.31 23.05 3.99
CA LEU A 177 18.97 22.66 4.44
C LEU A 177 19.04 21.76 5.68
N SER A 178 19.93 20.76 5.64
CA SER A 178 20.14 19.82 6.75
C SER A 178 21.58 19.27 6.74
N GLU A 179 21.95 18.54 7.80
CA GLU A 179 23.23 17.83 7.89
C GLU A 179 23.07 16.48 8.58
N GLN A 180 23.93 15.53 8.20
CA GLN A 180 24.02 14.22 8.82
C GLN A 180 25.49 13.91 9.12
N GLU A 181 25.75 13.19 10.21
CA GLU A 181 27.08 12.69 10.55
C GLU A 181 26.99 11.17 10.69
N ILE A 182 27.84 10.47 9.95
CA ILE A 182 27.92 9.01 9.97
C ILE A 182 29.38 8.56 10.08
N PHE A 183 29.55 7.26 10.31
CA PHE A 183 30.85 6.61 10.31
C PHE A 183 30.85 5.50 9.26
N ALA A 184 31.89 5.45 8.44
CA ALA A 184 32.09 4.41 7.44
C ALA A 184 33.48 3.78 7.64
N HIS A 185 33.55 2.46 7.56
CA HIS A 185 34.81 1.72 7.67
C HIS A 185 35.46 1.61 6.29
N ARG A 186 36.80 1.73 6.20
CA ARG A 186 37.57 1.68 4.94
C ARG A 186 37.16 0.52 4.03
N ASP A 187 37.08 -0.68 4.61
CA ASP A 187 36.88 -1.93 3.86
C ASP A 187 35.44 -2.47 3.93
N ILE A 188 34.47 -1.69 4.47
CA ILE A 188 33.07 -2.12 4.57
C ILE A 188 32.21 -1.06 3.90
N PRO A 189 31.56 -1.38 2.75
CA PRO A 189 30.63 -0.47 2.11
C PRO A 189 29.54 -0.02 3.08
N ALA A 190 29.16 1.24 3.00
CA ALA A 190 28.15 1.83 3.87
C ALA A 190 26.99 2.41 3.05
N ASP A 191 25.78 1.92 3.32
CA ASP A 191 24.57 2.42 2.70
C ASP A 191 23.94 3.50 3.59
N ILE A 192 23.74 4.68 3.03
CA ILE A 192 23.32 5.86 3.77
C ILE A 192 22.02 6.34 3.18
N VAL A 193 20.95 6.17 3.94
CA VAL A 193 19.65 6.74 3.56
C VAL A 193 19.70 8.24 3.79
N LEU A 194 19.63 9.02 2.71
CA LEU A 194 19.57 10.47 2.77
C LEU A 194 18.16 10.89 3.20
N ASP A 195 18.06 11.49 4.38
CA ASP A 195 16.86 12.16 4.89
C ASP A 195 16.54 13.41 4.06
N LEU A 196 15.80 13.20 2.96
CA LEU A 196 15.33 14.23 2.04
C LEU A 196 13.83 14.45 2.24
N ASP A 197 13.41 15.71 2.14
CA ASP A 197 12.01 16.08 2.01
C ASP A 197 11.43 15.45 0.73
N GLU A 198 10.22 14.88 0.79
CA GLU A 198 9.53 14.18 -0.30
C GLU A 198 9.45 15.00 -1.59
N ASN A 199 9.49 16.32 -1.48
CA ASN A 199 9.44 17.26 -2.59
C ASN A 199 10.83 17.63 -3.13
N LYS A 200 11.89 16.91 -2.77
CA LYS A 200 13.27 17.20 -3.18
C LYS A 200 13.87 16.04 -3.97
N LYS A 201 14.45 16.36 -5.13
CA LYS A 201 15.24 15.42 -5.93
C LYS A 201 16.71 15.79 -5.86
N ILE A 202 17.57 14.77 -5.74
CA ILE A 202 19.01 14.93 -5.83
C ILE A 202 19.37 15.35 -7.26
N THR A 203 20.03 16.49 -7.40
CA THR A 203 20.49 17.02 -8.68
C THR A 203 22.01 17.00 -8.82
N GLY A 204 22.72 16.78 -7.72
CA GLY A 204 24.17 16.62 -7.73
C GLY A 204 24.72 16.15 -6.40
N ILE A 205 25.93 15.59 -6.41
CA ILE A 205 26.68 15.21 -5.22
C ILE A 205 28.13 15.63 -5.41
N GLU A 206 28.69 16.26 -4.38
CA GLU A 206 30.11 16.62 -4.30
C GLU A 206 30.74 15.83 -3.14
N ALA A 207 31.43 14.73 -3.45
CA ALA A 207 31.96 13.79 -2.45
C ALA A 207 33.49 13.79 -2.28
N GLY A 208 34.21 14.67 -3.00
CA GLY A 208 35.68 14.74 -2.93
C GLY A 208 36.35 13.43 -3.35
N ASP A 209 37.18 12.86 -2.47
CA ASP A 209 37.92 11.60 -2.70
C ASP A 209 37.12 10.34 -2.29
N VAL A 210 35.86 10.48 -1.85
CA VAL A 210 35.01 9.33 -1.48
C VAL A 210 34.42 8.71 -2.73
N ARG A 211 34.59 7.39 -2.91
CA ARG A 211 33.95 6.64 -3.99
C ARG A 211 32.53 6.26 -3.55
N TYR A 212 31.56 6.54 -4.41
CA TYR A 212 30.16 6.28 -4.09
C TYR A 212 29.33 5.94 -5.32
N SER A 213 28.18 5.32 -5.08
CA SER A 213 27.07 5.17 -6.03
C SER A 213 25.74 5.58 -5.37
N MET A 214 24.69 5.72 -6.17
CA MET A 214 23.38 6.16 -5.72
C MET A 214 22.31 5.17 -6.17
N ASP A 215 21.40 4.84 -5.25
CA ASP A 215 20.15 4.14 -5.53
C ASP A 215 19.00 4.95 -4.92
N GLY A 216 18.30 5.74 -5.75
CA GLY A 216 17.30 6.69 -5.30
C GLY A 216 17.85 7.68 -4.26
N ASN A 217 17.37 7.56 -3.01
CA ASN A 217 17.83 8.37 -1.87
C ASN A 217 18.92 7.67 -1.03
N ILE A 218 19.43 6.52 -1.46
CA ILE A 218 20.49 5.78 -0.79
C ILE A 218 21.83 6.15 -1.43
N LEU A 219 22.74 6.67 -0.61
CA LEU A 219 24.13 6.91 -0.96
C LEU A 219 24.96 5.70 -0.52
N HIS A 220 25.45 4.93 -1.48
CA HIS A 220 26.35 3.81 -1.26
C HIS A 220 27.78 4.32 -1.23
N VAL A 221 28.41 4.38 -0.05
CA VAL A 221 29.84 4.68 0.07
C VAL A 221 30.63 3.40 -0.14
N GLU A 222 31.37 3.35 -1.24
CA GLU A 222 32.11 2.18 -1.69
C GLU A 222 33.55 2.17 -1.13
N GLU A 223 34.18 3.34 -1.03
CA GLU A 223 35.56 3.47 -0.56
C GLU A 223 35.80 4.81 0.14
N ILE A 224 36.46 4.77 1.30
CA ILE A 224 36.85 5.95 2.08
C ILE A 224 38.20 5.75 2.77
N GLU A 225 39.10 6.73 2.61
CA GLU A 225 40.47 6.65 3.16
C GLU A 225 40.73 7.56 4.38
N LYS A 226 39.85 8.55 4.62
CA LYS A 226 39.97 9.59 5.66
C LYS A 226 38.61 10.24 5.94
N ASP A 227 38.51 10.99 7.05
CA ASP A 227 37.34 11.84 7.33
C ASP A 227 36.99 12.71 6.09
N ALA A 228 35.71 12.75 5.71
CA ALA A 228 35.23 13.37 4.48
C ALA A 228 33.98 14.24 4.71
N VAL A 229 33.74 15.15 3.76
CA VAL A 229 32.50 15.94 3.66
C VAL A 229 31.88 15.65 2.31
N ILE A 230 30.61 15.24 2.29
CA ILE A 230 29.82 15.02 1.08
C ILE A 230 28.72 16.08 1.03
N THR A 231 28.63 16.84 -0.06
CA THR A 231 27.53 17.79 -0.27
C THR A 231 26.52 17.18 -1.23
N VAL A 232 25.29 16.98 -0.78
CA VAL A 232 24.16 16.53 -1.61
C VAL A 232 23.34 17.74 -2.01
N ILE A 233 23.28 18.01 -3.31
CA ILE A 233 22.55 19.13 -3.89
C ILE A 233 21.16 18.63 -4.30
N VAL A 234 20.12 19.32 -3.83
CA VAL A 234 18.73 18.98 -4.14
C VAL A 234 17.97 20.14 -4.77
N ALA A 235 17.06 19.81 -5.67
CA ALA A 235 16.09 20.74 -6.27
C ALA A 235 14.66 20.34 -5.88
N ALA A 236 13.72 21.28 -6.02
CA ALA A 236 12.31 20.95 -5.89
C ALA A 236 11.89 19.97 -7.00
N ALA A 237 11.25 18.87 -6.63
CA ALA A 237 10.56 18.00 -7.57
C ALA A 237 9.45 18.80 -8.26
N ILE A 238 9.32 18.66 -9.57
CA ILE A 238 8.15 19.22 -10.28
C ILE A 238 6.95 18.36 -9.88
N ALA A 239 6.04 18.91 -9.10
CA ALA A 239 4.84 18.19 -8.66
C ALA A 239 3.89 17.94 -9.85
N ASP A 240 3.40 16.71 -9.97
CA ASP A 240 2.50 16.29 -11.04
C ASP A 240 1.10 16.90 -10.83
N ARG A 241 0.49 17.40 -11.90
CA ARG A 241 -0.84 18.06 -11.91
C ARG A 241 -1.77 17.44 -12.94
N SER A 242 -1.40 16.29 -13.50
CA SER A 242 -2.15 15.59 -14.54
C SER A 242 -3.61 15.36 -14.10
N GLU A 243 -3.82 14.63 -13.01
CA GLU A 243 -5.14 14.29 -12.47
C GLU A 243 -5.96 15.52 -12.07
N LEU A 244 -5.35 16.50 -11.39
CA LEU A 244 -6.03 17.74 -11.00
C LEU A 244 -6.54 18.50 -12.23
N ASN A 245 -5.73 18.59 -13.30
CA ASN A 245 -6.13 19.27 -14.53
C ASN A 245 -7.24 18.52 -15.28
N GLU A 246 -7.23 17.18 -15.26
CA GLU A 246 -8.29 16.36 -15.81
C GLU A 246 -9.61 16.55 -15.06
N ALA A 247 -9.58 16.51 -13.72
CA ALA A 247 -10.75 16.75 -12.87
C ALA A 247 -11.33 18.16 -13.10
N ILE A 248 -10.48 19.19 -13.21
CA ILE A 248 -10.90 20.57 -13.55
C ILE A 248 -11.57 20.60 -14.93
N THR A 249 -11.03 19.89 -15.91
CA THR A 249 -11.58 19.81 -17.26
C THR A 249 -12.95 19.13 -17.26
N ALA A 250 -13.07 18.00 -16.56
CA ALA A 250 -14.31 17.26 -16.39
C ALA A 250 -15.39 18.13 -15.71
N ALA A 251 -15.05 18.79 -14.60
CA ALA A 251 -15.95 19.70 -13.88
C ALA A 251 -16.48 20.83 -14.77
N LYS A 252 -15.60 21.43 -15.60
CA LYS A 252 -15.96 22.51 -16.54
C LYS A 252 -16.86 22.05 -17.69
N ALA A 253 -16.84 20.77 -18.03
CA ALA A 253 -17.68 20.21 -19.08
C ALA A 253 -19.14 20.04 -18.61
N LEU A 254 -19.41 20.02 -17.30
CA LEU A 254 -20.74 19.82 -16.74
C LEU A 254 -21.65 21.04 -16.93
N HIS A 255 -22.96 20.82 -16.83
CA HIS A 255 -23.98 21.84 -17.08
C HIS A 255 -24.88 22.04 -15.87
N GLY A 256 -24.73 23.17 -15.18
CA GLY A 256 -25.43 23.40 -13.90
C GLY A 256 -26.95 23.38 -13.93
N LYS A 257 -27.57 23.58 -15.09
CA LYS A 257 -29.04 23.50 -15.24
C LYS A 257 -29.60 22.08 -15.02
N ASP A 258 -28.76 21.06 -15.16
CA ASP A 258 -29.16 19.65 -15.09
C ASP A 258 -29.04 19.11 -13.65
N HIS A 259 -28.51 19.91 -12.72
CA HIS A 259 -28.23 19.54 -11.33
C HIS A 259 -28.97 20.42 -10.32
N THR A 260 -29.13 19.94 -9.09
CA THR A 260 -29.69 20.74 -7.98
C THR A 260 -28.77 21.91 -7.64
N ALA A 261 -29.35 23.04 -7.24
CA ALA A 261 -28.59 24.26 -6.96
C ALA A 261 -27.54 24.07 -5.86
N ASP A 262 -27.87 23.32 -4.81
CA ASP A 262 -26.97 23.03 -3.69
C ASP A 262 -25.79 22.14 -4.11
N SER A 263 -26.05 21.03 -4.82
CA SER A 263 -24.98 20.14 -5.27
C SER A 263 -24.08 20.82 -6.31
N TRP A 264 -24.67 21.62 -7.21
CA TRP A 264 -23.92 22.42 -8.16
C TRP A 264 -23.06 23.50 -7.50
N THR A 265 -23.57 24.13 -6.43
CA THR A 265 -22.80 25.13 -5.66
C THR A 265 -21.63 24.48 -4.93
N ALA A 266 -21.82 23.29 -4.37
CA ALA A 266 -20.75 22.52 -3.74
C ALA A 266 -19.65 22.15 -4.75
N MET A 267 -20.02 21.65 -5.94
CA MET A 267 -19.06 21.34 -7.01
C MET A 267 -18.32 22.59 -7.49
N GLN A 268 -19.01 23.71 -7.74
CA GLN A 268 -18.33 24.96 -8.13
C GLN A 268 -17.34 25.48 -7.08
N LYS A 269 -17.65 25.29 -5.79
CA LYS A 269 -16.73 25.64 -4.70
C LYS A 269 -15.48 24.77 -4.72
N ALA A 270 -15.64 23.46 -4.94
CA ALA A 270 -14.51 22.55 -5.08
C ALA A 270 -13.67 22.87 -6.32
N LEU A 271 -14.31 23.17 -7.46
CA LEU A 271 -13.64 23.58 -8.69
C LEU A 271 -12.80 24.83 -8.49
N ALA A 272 -13.35 25.85 -7.82
CA ALA A 272 -12.61 27.08 -7.53
C ALA A 272 -11.40 26.86 -6.61
N ALA A 273 -11.47 25.88 -5.69
CA ALA A 273 -10.33 25.50 -4.85
C ALA A 273 -9.28 24.73 -5.66
N ALA A 274 -9.70 23.78 -6.48
CA ALA A 274 -8.84 23.02 -7.39
C ALA A 274 -8.08 23.95 -8.36
N GLU A 275 -8.75 24.94 -8.95
CA GLU A 275 -8.12 25.93 -9.83
C GLU A 275 -7.09 26.81 -9.09
N GLN A 276 -7.27 27.08 -7.80
CA GLN A 276 -6.29 27.81 -7.00
C GLN A 276 -5.03 26.99 -6.78
N VAL A 277 -5.18 25.71 -6.43
CA VAL A 277 -4.04 24.79 -6.23
C VAL A 277 -3.31 24.55 -7.56
N ALA A 278 -4.05 24.38 -8.66
CA ALA A 278 -3.46 24.19 -9.99
C ALA A 278 -2.63 25.41 -10.45
N ALA A 279 -3.01 26.62 -10.03
CA ALA A 279 -2.30 27.86 -10.35
C ALA A 279 -1.16 28.20 -9.37
N ASP A 280 -0.99 27.44 -8.29
CA ASP A 280 0.07 27.63 -7.31
C ASP A 280 1.31 26.80 -7.67
N ASP A 281 2.34 27.48 -8.20
CA ASP A 281 3.63 26.88 -8.53
C ASP A 281 4.36 26.29 -7.30
N SER A 282 3.91 26.61 -6.08
CA SER A 282 4.47 26.13 -4.81
C SER A 282 3.64 25.04 -4.12
N ALA A 283 2.50 24.63 -4.70
CA ALA A 283 1.68 23.57 -4.12
C ALA A 283 2.43 22.23 -4.06
N THR A 284 2.35 21.56 -2.91
CA THR A 284 2.92 20.22 -2.67
C THR A 284 2.12 19.15 -3.40
N GLN A 285 2.70 17.95 -3.58
CA GLN A 285 1.97 16.83 -4.19
C GLN A 285 0.69 16.48 -3.41
N GLU A 286 0.80 16.36 -2.07
CA GLU A 286 -0.35 16.13 -1.19
C GLU A 286 -1.48 17.16 -1.39
N GLN A 287 -1.15 18.45 -1.52
CA GLN A 287 -2.15 19.50 -1.75
C GLN A 287 -2.85 19.37 -3.11
N ILE A 288 -2.14 18.89 -4.13
CA ILE A 288 -2.67 18.70 -5.48
C ILE A 288 -3.60 17.48 -5.49
N ASP A 289 -3.16 16.39 -4.89
CA ASP A 289 -3.91 15.14 -4.79
C ASP A 289 -5.21 15.37 -3.98
N ASP A 290 -5.11 16.04 -2.83
CA ASP A 290 -6.26 16.44 -2.01
C ASP A 290 -7.26 17.30 -2.79
N ALA A 291 -6.76 18.22 -3.64
CA ALA A 291 -7.60 19.07 -4.45
C ALA A 291 -8.32 18.31 -5.57
N ALA A 292 -7.65 17.33 -6.17
CA ALA A 292 -8.22 16.45 -7.18
C ALA A 292 -9.33 15.57 -6.56
N ASP A 293 -9.05 14.94 -5.42
CA ASP A 293 -9.99 14.10 -4.67
C ASP A 293 -11.21 14.88 -4.21
N ALA A 294 -11.01 16.09 -3.67
CA ALA A 294 -12.11 16.95 -3.23
C ALA A 294 -13.01 17.35 -4.41
N LEU A 295 -12.44 17.64 -5.59
CA LEU A 295 -13.20 17.96 -6.79
C LEU A 295 -13.96 16.75 -7.31
N ASN A 296 -13.31 15.59 -7.43
CA ASN A 296 -13.94 14.35 -7.87
C ASN A 296 -15.07 13.91 -6.94
N THR A 297 -14.88 14.02 -5.63
CA THR A 297 -15.93 13.79 -4.63
C THR A 297 -17.14 14.72 -4.86
N ALA A 298 -16.89 16.01 -5.12
CA ALA A 298 -17.96 16.96 -5.36
C ALA A 298 -18.70 16.73 -6.70
N ILE A 299 -18.00 16.25 -7.73
CA ILE A 299 -18.60 15.79 -9.00
C ILE A 299 -19.49 14.58 -8.74
N GLY A 300 -19.00 13.55 -8.04
CA GLY A 300 -19.77 12.35 -7.72
C GLY A 300 -20.97 12.60 -6.80
N ALA A 301 -20.95 13.69 -6.03
CA ALA A 301 -22.05 14.11 -5.17
C ALA A 301 -23.15 14.95 -5.90
N LEU A 302 -22.97 15.24 -7.20
CA LEU A 302 -23.97 15.97 -7.98
C LEU A 302 -25.30 15.22 -8.04
N GLN A 303 -26.39 15.94 -7.81
CA GLN A 303 -27.73 15.39 -7.88
C GLN A 303 -28.47 15.94 -9.09
N ALA A 304 -29.03 15.06 -9.92
CA ALA A 304 -29.85 15.48 -11.05
C ALA A 304 -31.11 16.22 -10.58
N LYS A 305 -31.39 17.37 -11.18
CA LYS A 305 -32.58 18.17 -10.89
C LYS A 305 -33.84 17.49 -11.43
N ALA A 306 -34.92 17.47 -10.65
CA ALA A 306 -36.20 16.97 -11.10
C ALA A 306 -36.76 17.83 -12.25
N SER A 307 -37.36 17.19 -13.24
CA SER A 307 -37.96 17.89 -14.38
C SER A 307 -39.27 18.59 -13.99
N ASP A 308 -39.65 19.62 -14.75
CA ASP A 308 -40.94 20.31 -14.59
C ASP A 308 -42.13 19.33 -14.63
N ALA A 309 -42.03 18.28 -15.46
CA ALA A 309 -43.04 17.24 -15.55
C ALA A 309 -43.15 16.40 -14.26
N ALA A 310 -42.02 16.04 -13.65
CA ALA A 310 -42.00 15.33 -12.37
C ALA A 310 -42.57 16.20 -11.24
N MET A 311 -42.21 17.49 -11.22
CA MET A 311 -42.75 18.45 -10.24
C MET A 311 -44.25 18.67 -10.41
N ALA A 312 -44.75 18.75 -11.65
CA ALA A 312 -46.19 18.82 -11.93
C ALA A 312 -46.94 17.55 -11.48
N ALA A 313 -46.32 16.38 -11.63
CA ALA A 313 -46.88 15.11 -11.16
C ALA A 313 -46.96 15.07 -9.63
N LEU A 314 -45.89 15.48 -8.92
CA LEU A 314 -45.88 15.62 -7.46
C LEU A 314 -47.00 16.57 -6.99
N GLN A 315 -47.14 17.74 -7.63
CA GLN A 315 -48.19 18.71 -7.30
C GLN A 315 -49.60 18.14 -7.48
N ASN A 316 -49.82 17.30 -8.51
CA ASN A 316 -51.11 16.64 -8.72
C ASN A 316 -51.44 15.66 -7.58
N ILE A 317 -50.47 14.84 -7.16
CA ILE A 317 -50.64 13.88 -6.07
C ILE A 317 -50.90 14.62 -4.75
N VAL A 318 -50.14 15.68 -4.46
CA VAL A 318 -50.39 16.53 -3.28
C VAL A 318 -51.80 17.11 -3.27
N GLY A 319 -52.29 17.59 -4.42
CA GLY A 319 -53.66 18.09 -4.55
C GLY A 319 -54.71 17.02 -4.26
N LYS A 320 -54.50 15.79 -4.74
CA LYS A 320 -55.38 14.65 -4.44
C LYS A 320 -55.35 14.27 -2.96
N ALA A 321 -54.15 14.14 -2.38
CA ALA A 321 -53.95 13.81 -0.98
C ALA A 321 -54.61 14.83 -0.05
N THR A 322 -54.42 16.12 -0.33
CA THR A 322 -55.01 17.23 0.44
C THR A 322 -56.53 17.20 0.38
N ALA A 323 -57.11 16.82 -0.77
CA ALA A 323 -58.57 16.75 -0.93
C ALA A 323 -59.22 15.63 -0.09
N LEU A 324 -58.46 14.60 0.31
CA LEU A 324 -58.95 13.54 1.19
C LEU A 324 -59.17 14.03 2.63
N GLN A 325 -58.49 15.11 3.05
CA GLN A 325 -58.62 15.70 4.40
C GLN A 325 -58.35 14.70 5.52
N GLU A 326 -57.39 13.79 5.31
CA GLU A 326 -57.01 12.76 6.28
C GLU A 326 -55.77 13.18 7.07
N ASP A 327 -55.88 13.17 8.39
CA ASP A 327 -54.80 13.60 9.30
C ASP A 327 -53.54 12.74 9.15
N SER A 328 -53.68 11.46 8.80
CA SER A 328 -52.54 10.55 8.58
C SER A 328 -51.69 10.90 7.35
N LEU A 329 -52.23 11.69 6.41
CA LEU A 329 -51.48 12.14 5.23
C LEU A 329 -50.69 13.42 5.47
N ALA A 330 -50.93 14.12 6.59
CA ALA A 330 -50.41 15.47 6.80
C ALA A 330 -48.87 15.56 6.71
N GLU A 331 -48.16 14.58 7.26
CA GLU A 331 -46.69 14.52 7.21
C GLU A 331 -46.17 14.26 5.79
N HIS A 332 -46.77 13.31 5.07
CA HIS A 332 -46.41 13.01 3.69
C HIS A 332 -46.69 14.20 2.75
N ILE A 333 -47.80 14.92 2.96
CA ILE A 333 -48.13 16.15 2.24
C ILE A 333 -47.10 17.25 2.53
N ALA A 334 -46.69 17.42 3.79
CA ALA A 334 -45.69 18.42 4.17
C ALA A 334 -44.31 18.14 3.53
N ASN A 335 -43.89 16.87 3.50
CA ASN A 335 -42.64 16.46 2.84
C ASN A 335 -42.70 16.75 1.33
N ALA A 336 -43.84 16.47 0.69
CA ALA A 336 -44.08 16.76 -0.72
C ALA A 336 -44.08 18.27 -1.01
N GLN A 337 -44.72 19.05 -0.14
CA GLN A 337 -44.77 20.49 -0.27
C GLN A 337 -43.38 21.13 -0.14
N THR A 338 -42.51 20.58 0.71
CA THR A 338 -41.13 21.06 0.87
C THR A 338 -40.35 21.03 -0.45
N LEU A 339 -40.49 19.95 -1.25
CA LEU A 339 -39.84 19.85 -2.55
C LEU A 339 -40.49 20.79 -3.59
N LEU A 340 -41.81 20.98 -3.54
CA LEU A 340 -42.53 21.92 -4.41
C LEU A 340 -42.17 23.38 -4.13
N ASP A 341 -41.86 23.71 -2.88
CA ASP A 341 -41.48 25.05 -2.45
C ASP A 341 -40.02 25.39 -2.81
N ASP A 342 -39.15 24.38 -2.99
CA ASP A 342 -37.76 24.53 -3.46
C ASP A 342 -37.43 23.64 -4.67
N PRO A 343 -37.98 23.95 -5.86
CA PRO A 343 -37.81 23.14 -7.06
C PRO A 343 -36.37 23.17 -7.61
N ASP A 344 -35.56 24.16 -7.25
CA ASP A 344 -34.16 24.24 -7.68
C ASP A 344 -33.27 23.24 -6.93
N ASN A 345 -33.69 22.78 -5.75
CA ASN A 345 -33.03 21.75 -4.97
C ASN A 345 -33.76 20.40 -4.94
N ALA A 346 -34.91 20.29 -5.60
CA ALA A 346 -35.63 19.04 -5.74
C ALA A 346 -34.86 18.07 -6.66
N SER A 347 -34.20 17.08 -6.07
CA SER A 347 -33.54 16.02 -6.85
C SER A 347 -34.56 15.01 -7.38
N VAL A 348 -34.23 14.36 -8.50
CA VAL A 348 -35.07 13.30 -9.09
C VAL A 348 -35.41 12.23 -8.04
N ASN A 349 -34.42 11.77 -7.26
CA ASN A 349 -34.61 10.75 -6.24
C ASN A 349 -35.53 11.21 -5.10
N ALA A 350 -35.37 12.45 -4.62
CA ALA A 350 -36.21 12.99 -3.55
C ALA A 350 -37.68 13.11 -4.00
N VAL A 351 -37.91 13.63 -5.21
CA VAL A 351 -39.26 13.78 -5.78
C VAL A 351 -39.92 12.41 -5.94
N ILE A 352 -39.20 11.42 -6.48
CA ILE A 352 -39.71 10.06 -6.60
C ILE A 352 -40.07 9.50 -5.23
N SER A 353 -39.15 9.49 -4.26
CA SER A 353 -39.41 8.94 -2.92
C SER A 353 -40.68 9.52 -2.29
N VAL A 354 -40.82 10.85 -2.32
CA VAL A 354 -41.95 11.53 -1.67
C VAL A 354 -43.27 11.30 -2.41
N MET A 355 -43.27 11.23 -3.75
CA MET A 355 -44.46 10.84 -4.51
C MET A 355 -44.95 9.43 -4.12
N LEU A 356 -44.02 8.53 -3.81
CA LEU A 356 -44.31 7.15 -3.45
C LEU A 356 -44.84 7.01 -2.04
N ASP A 357 -44.16 7.59 -1.06
CA ASP A 357 -44.59 7.56 0.34
C ASP A 357 -46.02 8.12 0.46
N LEU A 358 -46.28 9.24 -0.25
CA LEU A 358 -47.60 9.85 -0.28
C LEU A 358 -48.63 8.95 -0.97
N SER A 359 -48.26 8.27 -2.07
CA SER A 359 -49.16 7.34 -2.76
C SER A 359 -49.46 6.07 -1.96
N GLU A 360 -48.48 5.54 -1.21
CA GLU A 360 -48.65 4.38 -0.33
C GLU A 360 -49.54 4.75 0.85
N ALA A 361 -49.27 5.87 1.53
CA ALA A 361 -50.12 6.35 2.62
C ALA A 361 -51.57 6.61 2.17
N MET A 362 -51.76 7.17 0.96
CA MET A 362 -53.09 7.31 0.36
C MET A 362 -53.77 5.97 0.10
N ALA A 363 -53.01 4.93 -0.27
CA ALA A 363 -53.54 3.59 -0.49
C ALA A 363 -53.88 2.85 0.82
N GLU A 364 -53.19 3.17 1.93
CA GLU A 364 -53.45 2.59 3.25
C GLU A 364 -54.73 3.12 3.91
N LEU A 365 -55.16 4.34 3.58
CA LEU A 365 -56.48 4.86 3.98
C LEU A 365 -57.65 3.96 3.52
N ASN A 366 -57.41 3.11 2.53
CA ASN A 366 -58.37 2.22 1.89
C ASN A 366 -58.53 0.86 2.60
N GLU A 367 -58.39 0.77 3.93
CA GLU A 367 -58.65 -0.48 4.68
C GLU A 367 -60.13 -0.91 4.71
N SER A 368 -61.09 0.00 4.49
CA SER A 368 -62.53 -0.32 4.47
C SER A 368 -63.21 -0.23 3.10
N THR A 369 -62.45 -0.20 2.02
CA THR A 369 -62.95 0.19 0.69
C THR A 369 -63.52 -0.99 -0.08
N SER A 370 -64.66 -0.77 -0.74
CA SER A 370 -65.28 -1.81 -1.55
C SER A 370 -64.34 -2.23 -2.69
N THR A 371 -64.42 -3.51 -3.07
CA THR A 371 -63.66 -4.06 -4.20
C THR A 371 -63.89 -3.27 -5.50
N ASP A 372 -65.05 -2.64 -5.67
CA ASP A 372 -65.35 -1.80 -6.84
C ASP A 372 -64.49 -0.54 -6.91
N ALA A 373 -64.26 0.14 -5.78
CA ALA A 373 -63.40 1.32 -5.74
C ALA A 373 -61.92 0.95 -5.93
N LEU A 374 -61.46 -0.18 -5.37
CA LEU A 374 -60.10 -0.69 -5.62
C LEU A 374 -59.89 -1.07 -7.11
N ARG A 375 -60.91 -1.59 -7.78
CA ARG A 375 -60.86 -1.82 -9.24
C ARG A 375 -60.79 -0.51 -10.01
N GLN A 376 -61.51 0.52 -9.57
CA GLN A 376 -61.48 1.83 -10.21
C GLN A 376 -60.11 2.50 -10.07
N ASP A 377 -59.50 2.44 -8.89
CA ASP A 377 -58.14 2.93 -8.64
C ASP A 377 -57.10 2.17 -9.47
N LEU A 378 -57.14 0.84 -9.44
CA LEU A 378 -56.22 0.00 -10.22
C LEU A 378 -56.32 0.30 -11.72
N LYS A 379 -57.54 0.55 -12.22
CA LYS A 379 -57.76 0.99 -13.60
C LYS A 379 -57.18 2.39 -13.87
N ALA A 380 -57.39 3.34 -12.97
CA ALA A 380 -56.85 4.69 -13.11
C ALA A 380 -55.31 4.69 -13.13
N THR A 381 -54.68 3.86 -12.31
CA THR A 381 -53.22 3.65 -12.34
C THR A 381 -52.75 3.09 -13.68
N ILE A 382 -53.41 2.06 -14.21
CA ILE A 382 -53.09 1.48 -15.53
C ILE A 382 -53.20 2.54 -16.64
N ASP A 383 -54.30 3.29 -16.65
CA ASP A 383 -54.54 4.32 -17.66
C ASP A 383 -53.46 5.42 -17.56
N PHE A 384 -53.13 5.88 -16.34
CA PHE A 384 -52.06 6.84 -16.11
C PHE A 384 -50.69 6.36 -16.61
N ILE A 385 -50.30 5.13 -16.29
CA ILE A 385 -49.01 4.56 -16.71
C ILE A 385 -48.93 4.45 -18.24
N ASN A 386 -50.00 3.98 -18.89
CA ASN A 386 -50.03 3.85 -20.35
C ASN A 386 -49.97 5.20 -21.07
N GLU A 387 -50.65 6.22 -20.53
CA GLU A 387 -50.73 7.53 -21.16
C GLU A 387 -49.48 8.39 -20.91
N ASN A 388 -48.90 8.31 -19.70
CA ASN A 388 -47.90 9.27 -19.24
C ASN A 388 -46.50 8.68 -19.07
N ILE A 389 -46.36 7.37 -18.86
CA ILE A 389 -45.05 6.73 -18.62
C ILE A 389 -44.58 5.99 -19.87
N LEU A 390 -45.39 5.05 -20.39
CA LEU A 390 -44.99 4.20 -21.53
C LEU A 390 -44.84 4.96 -22.86
N THR A 391 -45.29 6.21 -22.92
CA THR A 391 -45.14 7.10 -24.07
C THR A 391 -43.75 7.74 -24.16
N ASN A 392 -42.94 7.68 -23.10
CA ASN A 392 -41.60 8.30 -23.02
C ASN A 392 -40.56 7.30 -22.47
N ILE A 393 -40.18 6.28 -23.24
CA ILE A 393 -39.28 5.21 -22.79
C ILE A 393 -37.95 5.11 -23.55
N ASP A 394 -37.57 6.16 -24.29
CA ASP A 394 -36.45 6.07 -25.24
C ASP A 394 -35.06 5.94 -24.58
N ASN A 395 -34.95 6.15 -23.26
CA ASN A 395 -33.69 6.09 -22.49
C ASN A 395 -33.85 5.39 -21.12
N VAL A 396 -34.62 4.31 -21.06
CA VAL A 396 -34.81 3.51 -19.83
C VAL A 396 -34.45 2.05 -20.07
N ARG A 397 -34.01 1.37 -19.01
CA ARG A 397 -33.56 -0.03 -19.02
C ARG A 397 -34.64 -0.96 -19.64
N PRO A 398 -34.38 -1.63 -20.78
CA PRO A 398 -35.37 -2.42 -21.50
C PRO A 398 -36.05 -3.51 -20.67
N GLY A 399 -35.29 -4.19 -19.80
CA GLY A 399 -35.80 -5.21 -18.89
C GLY A 399 -36.79 -4.64 -17.86
N LYS A 400 -36.58 -3.41 -17.40
CA LYS A 400 -37.52 -2.71 -16.49
C LYS A 400 -38.77 -2.26 -17.19
N VAL A 401 -38.66 -1.79 -18.44
CA VAL A 401 -39.82 -1.52 -19.30
C VAL A 401 -40.68 -2.77 -19.48
N GLN A 402 -40.06 -3.92 -19.66
CA GLN A 402 -40.78 -5.18 -19.77
C GLN A 402 -41.45 -5.57 -18.45
N ALA A 403 -40.76 -5.44 -17.31
CA ALA A 403 -41.32 -5.70 -15.99
C ALA A 403 -42.57 -4.84 -15.71
N LEU A 404 -42.55 -3.56 -16.11
CA LEU A 404 -43.72 -2.67 -16.01
C LEU A 404 -44.88 -3.15 -16.90
N LYS A 405 -44.61 -3.52 -18.17
CA LYS A 405 -45.63 -4.06 -19.08
C LYS A 405 -46.25 -5.36 -18.55
N ASP A 406 -45.46 -6.22 -17.93
CA ASP A 406 -45.91 -7.47 -17.34
C ASP A 406 -46.79 -7.22 -16.09
N ALA A 407 -46.40 -6.27 -15.24
CA ALA A 407 -47.19 -5.84 -14.09
C ALA A 407 -48.55 -5.27 -14.51
N ILE A 408 -48.59 -4.42 -15.55
CA ILE A 408 -49.83 -3.90 -16.15
C ILE A 408 -50.71 -5.05 -16.66
N THR A 409 -50.12 -6.00 -17.38
CA THR A 409 -50.85 -7.15 -17.92
C THR A 409 -51.46 -8.01 -16.79
N ALA A 410 -50.72 -8.23 -15.70
CA ALA A 410 -51.21 -8.95 -14.53
C ALA A 410 -52.38 -8.20 -13.86
N ALA A 411 -52.26 -6.88 -13.69
CA ALA A 411 -53.31 -6.04 -13.13
C ALA A 411 -54.57 -6.01 -14.02
N GLN A 412 -54.42 -5.93 -15.35
CA GLN A 412 -55.53 -6.00 -16.30
C GLN A 412 -56.27 -7.35 -16.22
N LYS A 413 -55.53 -8.47 -16.13
CA LYS A 413 -56.13 -9.79 -15.91
C LYS A 413 -56.91 -9.85 -14.60
N LEU A 414 -56.37 -9.24 -13.54
CA LEU A 414 -57.03 -9.20 -12.25
C LEU A 414 -58.30 -8.33 -12.27
N LEU A 415 -58.30 -7.21 -13.00
CA LEU A 415 -59.49 -6.39 -13.22
C LEU A 415 -60.61 -7.14 -13.96
N ALA A 416 -60.25 -8.04 -14.88
CA ALA A 416 -61.21 -8.88 -15.59
C ALA A 416 -61.80 -10.02 -14.73
N ASN A 417 -61.23 -10.30 -13.56
CA ASN A 417 -61.74 -11.29 -12.62
C ASN A 417 -62.75 -10.65 -11.64
N GLU A 418 -64.04 -10.98 -11.79
CA GLU A 418 -65.12 -10.49 -10.93
C GLU A 418 -64.99 -10.92 -9.46
N ASP A 419 -64.28 -12.02 -9.19
CA ASP A 419 -64.06 -12.57 -7.85
C ASP A 419 -62.72 -12.13 -7.20
N ALA A 420 -61.98 -11.20 -7.83
CA ALA A 420 -60.71 -10.71 -7.28
C ALA A 420 -60.87 -10.13 -5.86
N ALA A 421 -60.05 -10.62 -4.93
CA ALA A 421 -60.06 -10.15 -3.55
C ALA A 421 -59.40 -8.77 -3.41
N SER A 422 -59.84 -8.01 -2.39
CA SER A 422 -59.32 -6.68 -2.04
C SER A 422 -57.78 -6.68 -1.95
N ASP A 423 -57.20 -7.65 -1.23
CA ASP A 423 -55.75 -7.75 -1.06
C ASP A 423 -55.00 -8.01 -2.37
N GLN A 424 -55.61 -8.75 -3.30
CA GLN A 424 -55.02 -9.01 -4.61
C GLN A 424 -54.97 -7.73 -5.44
N LEU A 425 -56.05 -6.93 -5.41
CA LEU A 425 -56.12 -5.65 -6.13
C LEU A 425 -55.11 -4.65 -5.57
N LYS A 426 -54.97 -4.58 -4.24
CA LYS A 426 -53.95 -3.76 -3.56
C LYS A 426 -52.53 -4.20 -3.93
N ALA A 427 -52.26 -5.50 -3.87
CA ALA A 427 -50.94 -6.05 -4.23
C ALA A 427 -50.58 -5.78 -5.69
N ALA A 428 -51.54 -5.93 -6.62
CA ALA A 428 -51.33 -5.62 -8.04
C ALA A 428 -51.00 -4.13 -8.25
N ASN A 429 -51.70 -3.24 -7.54
CA ASN A 429 -51.41 -1.80 -7.60
C ASN A 429 -49.98 -1.51 -7.08
N LYS A 430 -49.61 -2.10 -5.94
CA LYS A 430 -48.26 -1.96 -5.36
C LYS A 430 -47.17 -2.46 -6.31
N VAL A 431 -47.36 -3.62 -6.96
CA VAL A 431 -46.40 -4.18 -7.93
C VAL A 431 -46.26 -3.29 -9.16
N MET A 432 -47.36 -2.75 -9.72
CA MET A 432 -47.28 -1.83 -10.86
C MET A 432 -46.56 -0.54 -10.50
N THR A 433 -46.92 0.07 -9.38
CA THR A 433 -46.26 1.29 -8.92
C THR A 433 -44.77 1.04 -8.70
N LYS A 434 -44.39 -0.08 -8.05
CA LYS A 434 -42.99 -0.47 -7.89
C LYS A 434 -42.27 -0.69 -9.22
N ALA A 435 -42.87 -1.38 -10.19
CA ALA A 435 -42.26 -1.56 -11.50
C ALA A 435 -42.11 -0.23 -12.26
N ALA A 436 -43.02 0.71 -12.06
CA ALA A 436 -42.91 2.06 -12.61
C ALA A 436 -41.81 2.89 -11.93
N GLN A 437 -41.52 2.64 -10.63
CA GLN A 437 -40.40 3.24 -9.90
C GLN A 437 -39.05 2.78 -10.48
N GLU A 438 -38.88 1.47 -10.62
CA GLU A 438 -37.61 0.86 -11.06
C GLU A 438 -37.27 1.16 -12.53
N LEU A 439 -38.23 1.73 -13.28
CA LEU A 439 -38.10 2.10 -14.68
C LEU A 439 -37.03 3.17 -14.91
N TRP A 440 -36.92 4.13 -13.98
CA TRP A 440 -36.14 5.36 -14.13
C TRP A 440 -34.84 5.37 -13.31
N GLU A 441 -34.42 4.21 -12.81
CA GLU A 441 -33.09 4.08 -12.21
C GLU A 441 -32.06 4.25 -13.33
N ILE A 442 -31.53 5.46 -13.46
CA ILE A 442 -30.49 5.79 -14.44
C ILE A 442 -29.18 5.23 -13.89
N VAL A 443 -28.59 4.32 -14.66
CA VAL A 443 -27.25 3.79 -14.39
C VAL A 443 -26.30 4.44 -15.39
N THR A 444 -25.46 5.34 -14.88
CA THR A 444 -24.45 6.02 -15.70
C THR A 444 -23.27 5.08 -15.96
N LYS A 445 -22.76 5.06 -17.19
CA LYS A 445 -21.62 4.20 -17.59
C LYS A 445 -20.39 4.98 -18.02
N ALA A 446 -20.44 6.31 -17.99
CA ALA A 446 -19.36 7.16 -18.48
C ALA A 446 -18.02 6.87 -17.78
N GLU A 447 -18.03 6.67 -16.45
CA GLU A 447 -16.83 6.34 -15.68
C GLU A 447 -16.27 4.96 -16.04
N LEU A 448 -17.15 3.97 -16.22
CA LEU A 448 -16.76 2.63 -16.65
C LEU A 448 -16.15 2.65 -18.06
N GLU A 449 -16.74 3.40 -18.99
CA GLU A 449 -16.25 3.56 -20.35
C GLU A 449 -14.89 4.26 -20.40
N ALA A 450 -14.70 5.33 -19.62
CA ALA A 450 -13.43 6.04 -19.51
C ALA A 450 -12.34 5.15 -18.89
N LEU A 451 -12.67 4.40 -17.83
CA LEU A 451 -11.70 3.51 -17.19
C LEU A 451 -11.33 2.33 -18.09
N ILE A 452 -12.26 1.80 -18.90
CA ILE A 452 -11.95 0.80 -19.95
C ILE A 452 -10.96 1.38 -20.96
N GLU A 453 -11.15 2.62 -21.42
CA GLU A 453 -10.23 3.28 -22.34
C GLU A 453 -8.82 3.42 -21.74
N ALA A 454 -8.72 3.92 -20.50
CA ALA A 454 -7.46 4.03 -19.79
C ALA A 454 -6.78 2.67 -19.59
N ALA A 455 -7.53 1.65 -19.14
CA ALA A 455 -7.02 0.30 -18.91
C ALA A 455 -6.41 -0.33 -20.18
N ASN A 456 -7.02 -0.12 -21.35
CA ASN A 456 -6.46 -0.61 -22.61
C ASN A 456 -5.09 0.00 -22.94
N GLY A 457 -4.80 1.22 -22.46
CA GLY A 457 -3.50 1.87 -22.67
C GLY A 457 -2.34 1.18 -21.95
N TYR A 458 -2.60 0.45 -20.86
CA TYR A 458 -1.57 -0.27 -20.09
C TYR A 458 -1.17 -1.62 -20.73
N LEU A 459 -1.96 -2.16 -21.65
CA LEU A 459 -1.71 -3.47 -22.27
C LEU A 459 -0.43 -3.51 -23.13
N ASP A 460 0.06 -2.35 -23.57
CA ASP A 460 1.28 -2.21 -24.35
C ASP A 460 2.51 -1.82 -23.49
N GLY A 461 2.39 -1.81 -22.15
CA GLY A 461 3.46 -1.40 -21.22
C GLY A 461 4.43 -2.53 -20.81
N ASP A 462 5.54 -2.15 -20.17
CA ASP A 462 6.62 -3.04 -19.71
C ASP A 462 6.25 -3.73 -18.37
N TYR A 463 5.15 -4.50 -18.37
CA TYR A 463 4.63 -5.21 -17.21
C TYR A 463 4.76 -6.73 -17.33
N THR A 464 4.68 -7.45 -16.21
CA THR A 464 4.71 -8.91 -16.18
C THR A 464 3.53 -9.52 -16.96
N ALA A 465 3.75 -10.67 -17.58
CA ALA A 465 2.70 -11.35 -18.36
C ALA A 465 1.48 -11.70 -17.50
N GLU A 466 1.72 -12.11 -16.26
CA GLU A 466 0.69 -12.44 -15.27
C GLU A 466 -0.19 -11.23 -14.93
N SER A 467 0.40 -10.05 -14.70
CA SER A 467 -0.37 -8.84 -14.36
C SER A 467 -1.13 -8.28 -15.55
N LEU A 468 -0.58 -8.37 -16.76
CA LEU A 468 -1.27 -8.02 -18.01
C LEU A 468 -2.45 -8.95 -18.32
N GLU A 469 -2.31 -10.26 -18.08
CA GLU A 469 -3.42 -11.22 -18.25
C GLU A 469 -4.57 -10.92 -17.27
N ALA A 470 -4.25 -10.54 -16.04
CA ALA A 470 -5.23 -10.12 -15.04
C ALA A 470 -5.96 -8.82 -15.46
N LEU A 471 -5.22 -7.83 -15.97
CA LEU A 471 -5.81 -6.60 -16.50
C LEU A 471 -6.72 -6.84 -17.71
N GLN A 472 -6.27 -7.64 -18.68
CA GLN A 472 -7.05 -8.01 -19.85
C GLN A 472 -8.38 -8.68 -19.44
N THR A 473 -8.32 -9.59 -18.47
CA THR A 473 -9.52 -10.25 -17.92
C THR A 473 -10.50 -9.26 -17.30
N ALA A 474 -9.99 -8.27 -16.55
CA ALA A 474 -10.81 -7.23 -15.94
C ALA A 474 -11.45 -6.30 -17.00
N ILE A 475 -10.71 -5.96 -18.07
CA ILE A 475 -11.23 -5.17 -19.20
C ILE A 475 -12.40 -5.88 -19.88
N GLU A 476 -12.28 -7.18 -20.16
CA GLU A 476 -13.34 -7.96 -20.81
C GLU A 476 -14.62 -8.04 -19.95
N ALA A 477 -14.45 -8.21 -18.63
CA ALA A 477 -15.56 -8.18 -17.68
C ALA A 477 -16.24 -6.80 -17.66
N ALA A 478 -15.45 -5.72 -17.59
CA ALA A 478 -15.93 -4.35 -17.62
C ALA A 478 -16.69 -4.00 -18.91
N GLN A 479 -16.16 -4.40 -20.07
CA GLN A 479 -16.81 -4.22 -21.37
C GLN A 479 -18.16 -4.93 -21.46
N THR A 480 -18.27 -6.12 -20.86
CA THR A 480 -19.53 -6.87 -20.80
C THR A 480 -20.61 -6.10 -20.04
N VAL A 481 -20.25 -5.43 -18.94
CA VAL A 481 -21.16 -4.57 -18.17
C VAL A 481 -21.49 -3.28 -18.93
N ALA A 482 -20.50 -2.67 -19.58
CA ALA A 482 -20.69 -1.43 -20.35
C ALA A 482 -21.73 -1.58 -21.47
N ILE A 483 -21.72 -2.70 -22.20
CA ILE A 483 -22.70 -2.94 -23.28
C ILE A 483 -24.07 -3.46 -22.80
N ASN A 484 -24.22 -3.79 -21.52
CA ASN A 484 -25.46 -4.34 -20.98
C ASN A 484 -26.47 -3.21 -20.65
N ASP A 485 -27.47 -2.98 -21.50
CA ASP A 485 -28.50 -1.95 -21.30
C ASP A 485 -29.32 -2.09 -20.00
N ASP A 486 -29.26 -3.26 -19.35
CA ASP A 486 -29.94 -3.55 -18.08
C ASP A 486 -29.00 -3.59 -16.86
N ALA A 487 -27.73 -3.21 -17.02
CA ALA A 487 -26.77 -3.18 -15.92
C ALA A 487 -27.29 -2.34 -14.73
N THR A 488 -27.04 -2.83 -13.52
CA THR A 488 -27.35 -2.16 -12.26
C THR A 488 -26.19 -1.28 -11.80
N THR A 489 -26.46 -0.32 -10.92
CA THR A 489 -25.41 0.52 -10.32
C THR A 489 -24.34 -0.32 -9.61
N SER A 490 -24.75 -1.42 -8.94
CA SER A 490 -23.80 -2.34 -8.29
C SER A 490 -22.88 -2.99 -9.33
N GLU A 491 -23.43 -3.56 -10.40
CA GLU A 491 -22.62 -4.22 -11.44
C GLU A 491 -21.64 -3.25 -12.11
N VAL A 492 -22.06 -2.00 -12.34
CA VAL A 492 -21.17 -0.95 -12.87
C VAL A 492 -20.08 -0.58 -11.85
N THR A 493 -20.43 -0.41 -10.58
CA THR A 493 -19.45 -0.10 -9.50
C THR A 493 -18.46 -1.24 -9.28
N ASP A 494 -18.93 -2.48 -9.31
CA ASP A 494 -18.09 -3.67 -9.15
C ASP A 494 -17.12 -3.82 -10.33
N ALA A 495 -17.58 -3.51 -11.55
CA ALA A 495 -16.73 -3.49 -12.74
C ALA A 495 -15.66 -2.39 -12.67
N ILE A 496 -16.03 -1.17 -12.25
CA ILE A 496 -15.08 -0.07 -12.04
C ILE A 496 -14.03 -0.47 -10.98
N THR A 497 -14.47 -0.97 -9.83
CA THR A 497 -13.59 -1.36 -8.72
C THR A 497 -12.64 -2.49 -9.13
N SER A 498 -13.16 -3.50 -9.83
CA SER A 498 -12.34 -4.63 -10.30
C SER A 498 -11.29 -4.18 -11.31
N LEU A 499 -11.65 -3.27 -12.22
CA LEU A 499 -10.74 -2.73 -13.22
C LEU A 499 -9.67 -1.83 -12.60
N ALA A 500 -10.05 -0.96 -11.67
CA ALA A 500 -9.11 -0.12 -10.92
C ALA A 500 -8.11 -0.95 -10.10
N ASN A 501 -8.58 -2.00 -9.41
CA ASN A 501 -7.71 -2.91 -8.68
C ASN A 501 -6.74 -3.65 -9.61
N ALA A 502 -7.17 -4.06 -10.80
CA ALA A 502 -6.31 -4.72 -11.76
C ALA A 502 -5.21 -3.79 -12.29
N ILE A 503 -5.55 -2.51 -12.55
CA ILE A 503 -4.55 -1.48 -12.90
C ILE A 503 -3.56 -1.27 -11.75
N ALA A 504 -4.05 -1.13 -10.51
CA ALA A 504 -3.20 -0.93 -9.33
C ALA A 504 -2.32 -2.14 -8.99
N SER A 505 -2.64 -3.33 -9.54
CA SER A 505 -1.88 -4.56 -9.34
C SER A 505 -0.93 -4.88 -10.49
N LEU A 506 -0.72 -3.94 -11.43
CA LEU A 506 0.29 -4.08 -12.47
C LEU A 506 1.69 -4.15 -11.86
N GLU A 507 2.50 -5.10 -12.32
CA GLU A 507 3.88 -5.30 -11.86
C GLU A 507 4.84 -5.01 -13.00
N GLU A 508 5.73 -4.02 -12.83
CA GLU A 508 6.74 -3.64 -13.83
C GLU A 508 7.86 -4.68 -13.95
N ILE A 509 8.41 -4.84 -15.16
CA ILE A 509 9.62 -5.62 -15.40
C ILE A 509 10.84 -4.75 -15.05
N THR A 510 11.52 -5.05 -13.95
CA THR A 510 12.81 -4.41 -13.62
C THR A 510 13.96 -5.17 -14.29
N LEU A 511 14.68 -4.52 -15.20
CA LEU A 511 15.89 -5.06 -15.84
C LEU A 511 17.13 -4.69 -15.02
N ASP A 512 17.99 -5.67 -14.73
CA ASP A 512 19.25 -5.48 -14.00
C ASP A 512 20.41 -5.23 -14.97
N THR A 513 20.89 -3.98 -15.03
CA THR A 513 22.02 -3.55 -15.86
C THR A 513 23.37 -3.56 -15.14
N SER A 514 23.40 -3.80 -13.82
CA SER A 514 24.58 -3.55 -12.97
C SER A 514 25.83 -4.30 -13.43
N ALA A 515 25.66 -5.57 -13.82
CA ALA A 515 26.76 -6.40 -14.32
C ALA A 515 27.29 -5.94 -15.69
N LEU A 516 26.42 -5.39 -16.54
CA LEU A 516 26.78 -4.85 -17.86
C LEU A 516 27.53 -3.53 -17.70
N GLU A 517 27.03 -2.63 -16.85
CA GLU A 517 27.64 -1.34 -16.53
C GLU A 517 29.05 -1.53 -15.97
N HIS A 518 29.24 -2.48 -15.07
CA HIS A 518 30.55 -2.80 -14.51
C HIS A 518 31.56 -3.29 -15.57
N GLU A 519 31.14 -4.17 -16.50
CA GLU A 519 32.03 -4.62 -17.58
C GLU A 519 32.33 -3.50 -18.60
N ILE A 520 31.36 -2.60 -18.85
CA ILE A 520 31.55 -1.40 -19.68
C ILE A 520 32.62 -0.49 -19.07
N GLU A 521 32.57 -0.26 -17.76
CA GLU A 521 33.56 0.54 -17.04
C GLU A 521 34.98 -0.05 -17.21
N LEU A 522 35.16 -1.33 -16.86
CA LEU A 522 36.45 -2.01 -16.96
C LEU A 522 37.01 -2.01 -18.39
N VAL A 523 36.17 -2.27 -19.39
CA VAL A 523 36.62 -2.30 -20.80
C VAL A 523 36.90 -0.89 -21.31
N THR A 524 36.18 0.13 -20.86
CA THR A 524 36.46 1.53 -21.18
C THR A 524 37.86 1.93 -20.69
N GLU A 525 38.22 1.54 -19.45
CA GLU A 525 39.56 1.78 -18.90
C GLU A 525 40.65 1.03 -19.68
N MET A 526 40.38 -0.22 -20.07
CA MET A 526 41.30 -0.99 -20.92
C MET A 526 41.51 -0.34 -22.29
N ILE A 527 40.48 0.24 -22.89
CA ILE A 527 40.58 0.96 -24.17
C ILE A 527 41.42 2.23 -24.03
N ALA A 528 41.36 2.91 -22.89
CA ALA A 528 42.21 4.07 -22.61
C ALA A 528 43.71 3.69 -22.53
N ASN A 529 44.03 2.43 -22.19
CA ASN A 529 45.38 1.93 -21.95
C ASN A 529 45.79 0.79 -22.91
N LEU A 530 45.32 0.79 -24.16
CA LEU A 530 45.57 -0.31 -25.12
C LEU A 530 47.06 -0.57 -25.40
N ASP A 531 47.93 0.42 -25.20
CA ASP A 531 49.38 0.27 -25.37
C ASP A 531 50.00 -0.73 -24.40
N ASP A 532 49.34 -1.06 -23.29
CA ASP A 532 49.80 -2.06 -22.33
C ASP A 532 49.43 -3.50 -22.73
N TYR A 533 48.63 -3.67 -23.79
CA TYR A 533 48.09 -4.96 -24.22
C TYR A 533 48.69 -5.43 -25.55
N VAL A 534 48.69 -6.75 -25.75
CA VAL A 534 49.11 -7.38 -27.01
C VAL A 534 48.06 -7.04 -28.09
N PRO A 535 48.43 -6.34 -29.19
CA PRO A 535 47.45 -5.78 -30.13
C PRO A 535 46.44 -6.78 -30.71
N SER A 536 46.87 -8.02 -30.98
CA SER A 536 46.02 -9.07 -31.53
C SER A 536 44.99 -9.64 -30.52
N THR A 537 45.09 -9.29 -29.24
CA THR A 537 44.19 -9.79 -28.18
C THR A 537 43.11 -8.80 -27.79
N VAL A 538 43.22 -7.55 -28.25
CA VAL A 538 42.26 -6.46 -28.02
C VAL A 538 41.59 -6.00 -29.33
N GLU A 539 41.85 -6.71 -30.43
CA GLU A 539 41.22 -6.45 -31.73
C GLU A 539 39.70 -6.66 -31.62
N GLY A 540 38.92 -5.62 -31.96
CA GLY A 540 37.45 -5.63 -31.86
C GLY A 540 36.88 -5.35 -30.47
N LEU A 541 37.71 -5.03 -29.46
CA LEU A 541 37.24 -4.72 -28.11
C LEU A 541 36.37 -3.45 -28.07
N ALA A 542 36.71 -2.43 -28.86
CA ALA A 542 35.93 -1.18 -28.98
C ALA A 542 34.54 -1.39 -29.59
N ASP A 543 34.44 -2.27 -30.60
CA ASP A 543 33.15 -2.59 -31.22
C ASP A 543 32.23 -3.33 -30.24
N LYS A 544 32.81 -4.21 -29.42
CA LYS A 544 32.08 -4.92 -28.36
C LYS A 544 31.62 -3.98 -27.25
N LEU A 545 32.45 -3.02 -26.84
CA LEU A 545 32.06 -1.98 -25.88
C LEU A 545 30.85 -1.18 -26.41
N ALA A 546 30.90 -0.73 -27.66
CA ALA A 546 29.81 0.03 -28.26
C ALA A 546 28.50 -0.80 -28.35
N ALA A 547 28.60 -2.09 -28.68
CA ALA A 547 27.45 -2.99 -28.68
C ALA A 547 26.86 -3.19 -27.27
N SER A 548 27.70 -3.30 -26.25
CA SER A 548 27.27 -3.41 -24.84
C SER A 548 26.64 -2.12 -24.32
N GLN A 549 27.15 -0.94 -24.68
CA GLN A 549 26.52 0.34 -24.33
C GLN A 549 25.13 0.49 -24.94
N ALA A 550 24.93 0.01 -26.18
CA ALA A 550 23.61 -0.01 -26.80
C ALA A 550 22.65 -1.00 -26.12
N ALA A 551 23.18 -2.05 -25.47
CA ALA A 551 22.38 -3.05 -24.77
C ALA A 551 21.88 -2.59 -23.39
N LEU A 552 22.30 -1.43 -22.88
CA LEU A 552 21.71 -0.80 -21.68
C LEU A 552 20.25 -0.37 -21.91
N GLU A 553 19.89 -0.10 -23.16
CA GLU A 553 18.52 0.24 -23.59
C GLU A 553 17.75 -0.99 -24.11
N ALA A 554 18.22 -2.20 -23.78
CA ALA A 554 17.56 -3.41 -24.22
C ALA A 554 16.25 -3.64 -23.45
N THR A 555 15.24 -4.18 -24.12
CA THR A 555 13.92 -4.46 -23.54
C THR A 555 13.82 -5.86 -22.92
N SER A 556 14.95 -6.55 -22.68
CA SER A 556 14.96 -7.88 -22.06
C SER A 556 16.24 -8.21 -21.32
N GLN A 557 16.13 -8.95 -20.21
CA GLN A 557 17.26 -9.36 -19.38
C GLN A 557 18.23 -10.26 -20.16
N ASP A 558 17.73 -11.16 -21.01
CA ASP A 558 18.58 -12.04 -21.83
C ASP A 558 19.53 -11.25 -22.75
N ALA A 559 19.09 -10.10 -23.27
CA ALA A 559 19.92 -9.25 -24.12
C ALA A 559 21.02 -8.55 -23.31
N ILE A 560 20.69 -8.12 -22.08
CA ILE A 560 21.64 -7.52 -21.14
C ILE A 560 22.67 -8.55 -20.67
N ASP A 561 22.24 -9.76 -20.33
CA ASP A 561 23.09 -10.86 -19.87
C ASP A 561 24.04 -11.33 -20.98
N GLU A 562 23.56 -11.47 -22.22
CA GLU A 562 24.40 -11.87 -23.35
C GLU A 562 25.40 -10.77 -23.74
N ALA A 563 25.02 -9.49 -23.65
CA ALA A 563 25.93 -8.36 -23.82
C ALA A 563 27.01 -8.33 -22.72
N THR A 564 26.62 -8.58 -21.47
CA THR A 564 27.52 -8.66 -20.31
C THR A 564 28.55 -9.77 -20.52
N LYS A 565 28.07 -10.96 -20.87
CA LYS A 565 28.92 -12.13 -21.14
C LYS A 565 29.87 -11.88 -22.30
N THR A 566 29.38 -11.33 -23.41
CA THR A 566 30.19 -11.04 -24.60
C THR A 566 31.33 -10.06 -24.29
N LEU A 567 31.05 -9.03 -23.49
CA LEU A 567 32.04 -8.03 -23.09
C LEU A 567 33.05 -8.60 -22.10
N ARG A 568 32.58 -9.34 -21.09
CA ARG A 568 33.42 -10.04 -20.12
C ARG A 568 34.37 -11.03 -20.79
N GLU A 569 33.89 -11.82 -21.75
CA GLU A 569 34.74 -12.75 -22.52
C GLU A 569 35.82 -12.02 -23.31
N ALA A 570 35.49 -10.89 -23.93
CA ALA A 570 36.49 -10.09 -24.65
C ALA A 570 37.54 -9.50 -23.71
N ARG A 571 37.10 -8.98 -22.55
CA ARG A 571 37.97 -8.47 -21.50
C ARG A 571 38.95 -9.53 -21.00
N LEU A 572 38.45 -10.73 -20.68
CA LEU A 572 39.26 -11.84 -20.15
C LEU A 572 40.25 -12.42 -21.18
N ASN A 573 39.98 -12.26 -22.48
CA ASN A 573 40.88 -12.69 -23.55
C ASN A 573 42.00 -11.68 -23.85
N ALA A 574 41.90 -10.44 -23.38
CA ALA A 574 42.95 -9.44 -23.53
C ALA A 574 44.20 -9.82 -22.72
N ARG A 575 45.39 -9.76 -23.33
CA ARG A 575 46.65 -10.11 -22.67
C ARG A 575 47.55 -8.90 -22.58
N THR A 576 48.06 -8.61 -21.38
CA THR A 576 49.07 -7.56 -21.19
C THR A 576 50.40 -7.95 -21.85
N LYS A 577 51.16 -6.95 -22.30
CA LYS A 577 52.53 -7.15 -22.79
C LYS A 577 53.39 -7.65 -21.64
N ALA A 578 54.31 -8.58 -21.94
CA ALA A 578 55.25 -9.07 -20.95
C ALA A 578 56.17 -7.93 -20.50
N ASP A 579 56.37 -7.81 -19.18
CA ASP A 579 57.35 -6.88 -18.63
C ASP A 579 58.77 -7.32 -19.03
N ILE A 580 59.34 -6.57 -19.97
CA ILE A 580 60.70 -6.76 -20.49
C ILE A 580 61.71 -5.84 -19.81
N SER A 581 61.34 -5.11 -18.76
CA SER A 581 62.26 -4.23 -18.03
C SER A 581 63.36 -4.99 -17.27
N ALA A 582 63.20 -6.31 -17.10
CA ALA A 582 64.18 -7.23 -16.52
C ALA A 582 65.09 -7.95 -17.54
N LEU A 583 64.92 -7.69 -18.85
CA LEU A 583 65.76 -8.17 -19.96
C LEU A 583 66.70 -7.09 -20.46
#